data_AF-A0A2V7AER7-F1
#
_entry.id   AF-A0A2V7AER7-F1
#
_cell.length_a   1.000
_cell.length_b   1.000
_cell.length_c   1.000
_cell.angle_alpha   90.00
_cell.angle_beta   90.00
_cell.angle_gamma   90.00
#
_symmetry.space_group_name_H-M   'P 1'
#
loop_
_entity.id
_entity.type
_entity.pdbx_description
1 polymer ?
#
loop_
_entity_poly.entity_id
_entity_poly.type
_entity_poly.pdbx_seq_one_letter_code
_entity_poly.pdbx_strand_id
1 'polypeptide(L)'
;MLEAHAVGEEGRLLAEASERDRILFALSHLERIFPGLSEDFERGVSKSWDEDPWARGALAYFRPGQMLPLQPHIVRPEGRVYFAGEHTSPWMGWMQGALESGLRAAREVNQAA
;
A
#
# COMPACT_ATOMS: atom_id res chain seq x y z
N MET A 1 5.65 9.10 18.58
CA MET A 1 4.64 8.54 17.67
C MET A 1 5.08 7.12 17.32
N LEU A 2 4.25 6.13 17.61
CA LEU A 2 4.45 4.75 17.18
C LEU A 2 3.46 4.42 16.07
N GLU A 3 3.87 3.55 15.17
CA GLU A 3 3.05 3.08 14.07
C GLU A 3 2.99 1.55 14.11
N ALA A 4 1.80 1.01 13.87
CA ALA A 4 1.57 -0.42 13.77
C ALA A 4 0.92 -0.71 12.42
N HIS A 5 1.43 -1.72 11.73
CA HIS A 5 0.96 -2.15 10.41
C HIS A 5 0.46 -3.58 10.48
N ALA A 6 -0.71 -3.83 9.90
CA ALA A 6 -1.23 -5.17 9.66
C ALA A 6 -1.50 -5.33 8.17
N VAL A 7 -1.04 -6.43 7.59
CA VAL A 7 -1.15 -6.71 6.15
C VAL A 7 -1.78 -8.08 5.93
N GLY A 8 -2.28 -8.32 4.71
CA GLY A 8 -2.86 -9.61 4.36
C GLY A 8 -4.19 -9.88 5.06
N GLU A 9 -4.43 -11.15 5.39
CA GLU A 9 -5.71 -11.61 5.97
C GLU A 9 -5.96 -11.01 7.35
N GLU A 10 -4.95 -10.97 8.22
CA GLU A 10 -5.06 -10.36 9.55
C GLU A 10 -5.41 -8.86 9.47
N GLY A 11 -4.79 -8.14 8.53
CA GLY A 11 -5.12 -6.73 8.27
C GLY A 11 -6.58 -6.53 7.85
N ARG A 12 -7.13 -7.44 7.04
CA ARG A 12 -8.54 -7.40 6.62
C ARG A 12 -9.50 -7.73 7.75
N LEU A 13 -9.18 -8.74 8.56
CA LEU A 13 -9.98 -9.08 9.73
C LEU A 13 -10.03 -7.92 10.73
N LEU A 14 -8.89 -7.25 10.97
CA LEU A 14 -8.84 -6.06 11.80
C LEU A 14 -9.64 -4.90 11.19
N ALA A 15 -9.65 -4.76 9.86
CA ALA A 15 -10.39 -3.70 9.19
C ALA A 15 -11.91 -3.79 9.42
N GLU A 16 -12.47 -4.97 9.69
CA GLU A 16 -13.89 -5.16 10.03
C GLU A 16 -14.28 -4.53 11.38
N ALA A 17 -13.30 -4.32 12.28
CA ALA A 17 -13.52 -3.69 13.57
C ALA A 17 -13.62 -2.15 13.44
N SER A 18 -14.25 -1.50 14.42
CA SER A 18 -14.32 -0.03 14.45
C SER A 18 -12.92 0.59 14.57
N GLU A 19 -12.75 1.84 14.13
CA GLU A 19 -11.45 2.55 14.25
C GLU A 19 -10.94 2.55 15.70
N ARG A 20 -11.85 2.76 16.66
CA ARG A 20 -11.54 2.71 18.09
C ARG A 20 -11.01 1.34 18.51
N ASP A 21 -11.66 0.27 18.10
CA ASP A 21 -11.26 -1.09 18.48
C ASP A 21 -9.91 -1.47 17.84
N ARG A 22 -9.65 -1.02 16.61
CA ARG A 22 -8.32 -1.19 15.98
C ARG A 22 -7.22 -0.46 16.76
N ILE A 23 -7.49 0.75 17.24
CA ILE A 23 -6.54 1.51 18.07
C ILE A 23 -6.30 0.80 19.41
N LEU A 24 -7.37 0.37 20.09
CA LEU A 24 -7.23 -0.35 21.37
C LEU A 24 -6.51 -1.69 21.21
N PHE A 25 -6.76 -2.40 20.11
CA PHE A 25 -6.02 -3.60 19.75
C PHE A 25 -4.53 -3.30 19.61
N ALA A 26 -4.15 -2.31 18.80
CA ALA A 26 -2.75 -1.91 18.64
C ALA A 26 -2.10 -1.50 19.97
N LEU A 27 -2.79 -0.72 20.81
CA LEU A 27 -2.30 -0.32 22.13
C LEU A 27 -2.06 -1.52 23.04
N SER A 28 -2.97 -2.49 23.09
CA SER A 28 -2.79 -3.69 23.91
C SER A 28 -1.55 -4.51 23.52
N HIS A 29 -1.19 -4.50 22.23
CA HIS A 29 0.02 -5.16 21.74
C HIS A 29 1.28 -4.33 22.05
N LEU A 30 1.22 -3.02 21.86
CA LEU A 30 2.32 -2.10 22.16
C LEU A 30 2.64 -2.06 23.65
N GLU A 31 1.65 -2.11 24.54
CA GLU A 31 1.82 -2.16 26.00
C GLU A 31 2.71 -3.34 26.44
N ARG A 32 2.62 -4.48 25.74
CA ARG A 32 3.45 -5.65 26.02
C ARG A 32 4.92 -5.46 25.62
N ILE A 33 5.18 -4.57 24.67
CA ILE A 33 6.52 -4.24 24.17
C ILE A 33 7.10 -3.05 24.96
N PHE A 34 6.25 -2.09 25.30
CA PHE A 34 6.55 -0.85 25.99
C PHE A 34 5.59 -0.69 27.19
N PRO A 35 5.88 -1.32 28.34
CA PRO A 35 5.03 -1.20 29.52
C PRO A 35 4.92 0.25 30.01
N GLY A 36 3.71 0.69 30.33
CA GLY A 36 3.36 2.05 30.70
C GLY A 36 2.94 2.95 29.53
N LEU A 37 3.09 2.50 28.28
CA LEU A 37 2.79 3.32 27.10
C LEU A 37 1.33 3.79 27.05
N SER A 38 0.40 2.98 27.52
CA SER A 38 -1.02 3.33 27.55
C SER A 38 -1.32 4.52 28.47
N GLU A 39 -0.49 4.80 29.47
CA GLU A 39 -0.65 5.95 30.37
C GLU A 39 -0.33 7.28 29.65
N ASP A 40 0.62 7.24 28.72
CA ASP A 40 1.05 8.38 27.90
C ASP A 40 0.30 8.48 26.55
N PHE A 41 -0.71 7.63 26.32
CA PHE A 41 -1.46 7.64 25.07
C PHE A 41 -2.42 8.83 24.97
N GLU A 42 -2.11 9.77 24.07
CA GLU A 42 -2.96 10.94 23.85
C GLU A 42 -4.01 10.73 22.74
N ARG A 43 -3.62 10.14 21.60
CA ARG A 43 -4.47 10.00 20.41
C ARG A 43 -3.95 8.93 19.46
N GLY A 44 -4.87 8.30 18.74
CA GLY A 44 -4.59 7.38 17.65
C GLY A 44 -5.48 7.67 16.44
N VAL A 45 -5.03 7.22 15.28
CA VAL A 45 -5.78 7.21 14.02
C VAL A 45 -5.55 5.83 13.39
N SER A 46 -6.58 5.26 12.76
CA SER A 46 -6.44 3.98 12.06
C SER A 46 -7.05 4.04 10.67
N LYS A 47 -6.21 3.80 9.66
CA LYS A 47 -6.60 3.77 8.24
C LYS A 47 -6.67 2.33 7.73
N SER A 48 -7.83 1.95 7.22
CA SER A 48 -7.94 0.81 6.30
C SER A 48 -7.78 1.30 4.87
N TRP A 49 -6.81 0.73 4.14
CA TRP A 49 -6.58 1.06 2.73
C TRP A 49 -7.56 0.35 1.78
N ASP A 50 -8.08 -0.81 2.18
CA ASP A 50 -9.05 -1.59 1.39
C ASP A 50 -10.40 -0.85 1.29
N GLU A 51 -10.75 -0.04 2.29
CA GLU A 51 -11.99 0.77 2.33
C GLU A 51 -11.89 2.07 1.53
N ASP A 52 -10.68 2.48 1.12
CA ASP A 52 -10.50 3.72 0.37
C ASP A 52 -10.99 3.54 -1.08
N PRO A 53 -11.98 4.31 -1.56
CA PRO A 53 -12.54 4.13 -2.89
C PRO A 53 -11.56 4.45 -4.02
N TRP A 54 -10.49 5.20 -3.73
CA TRP A 54 -9.47 5.61 -4.68
C TRP A 54 -8.24 4.71 -4.65
N ALA A 55 -7.89 4.18 -3.47
CA ALA A 55 -6.75 3.25 -3.34
C ALA A 55 -7.14 1.79 -3.60
N ARG A 56 -8.31 1.36 -3.11
CA ARG A 56 -8.84 -0.02 -3.22
C ARG A 56 -7.89 -1.11 -2.70
N GLY A 57 -7.00 -0.73 -1.78
CA GLY A 57 -5.90 -1.56 -1.29
C GLY A 57 -4.66 -0.72 -0.99
N ALA A 58 -3.73 -1.28 -0.24
CA ALA A 58 -2.52 -0.57 0.17
C ALA A 58 -1.43 -0.54 -0.91
N LEU A 59 -1.15 -1.71 -1.53
CA LEU A 59 0.00 -1.93 -2.40
C LEU A 59 -0.35 -2.99 -3.45
N ALA A 60 0.18 -2.90 -4.67
CA ALA A 60 0.13 -4.03 -5.60
C ALA A 60 0.98 -5.19 -5.09
N TYR A 61 0.45 -6.40 -5.21
CA TYR A 61 1.13 -7.61 -4.79
C TYR A 61 0.74 -8.79 -5.68
N PHE A 62 1.74 -9.45 -6.27
CA PHE A 62 1.52 -10.64 -7.08
C PHE A 62 1.39 -11.89 -6.22
N ARG A 63 0.47 -12.78 -6.58
CA ARG A 63 0.51 -14.15 -6.08
C ARG A 63 1.72 -14.89 -6.65
N PRO A 64 2.19 -15.97 -6.00
CA PRO A 64 3.25 -16.80 -6.54
C PRO A 64 3.01 -17.18 -8.00
N GLY A 65 4.01 -16.95 -8.86
CA GLY A 65 3.95 -17.25 -10.29
C GLY A 65 3.27 -16.20 -11.19
N GLN A 66 2.67 -15.14 -10.63
CA GLN A 66 1.97 -14.13 -11.45
C GLN A 66 2.87 -13.05 -12.04
N MET A 67 3.94 -12.66 -11.34
CA MET A 67 4.75 -11.50 -11.75
C MET A 67 5.34 -11.65 -13.16
N LEU A 68 6.01 -12.78 -13.45
CA LEU A 68 6.67 -13.01 -14.74
C LEU A 68 5.70 -12.96 -15.95
N PRO A 69 4.56 -13.66 -15.93
CA PRO A 69 3.63 -13.60 -17.06
C PRO A 69 2.82 -12.30 -17.12
N LEU A 70 2.54 -11.61 -16.02
CA LEU A 70 1.65 -10.45 -16.02
C LEU A 70 2.36 -9.11 -16.15
N GLN A 71 3.54 -8.93 -15.53
CA GLN A 71 4.21 -7.63 -15.48
C GLN A 71 4.48 -7.02 -16.86
N PRO A 72 4.94 -7.78 -17.88
CA PRO A 72 5.17 -7.21 -19.22
C PRO A 72 3.89 -6.63 -19.83
N HIS A 73 2.73 -7.21 -19.53
CA HIS A 73 1.44 -6.72 -20.02
C HIS A 73 0.94 -5.49 -19.24
N ILE A 74 1.20 -5.43 -17.93
CA ILE A 74 0.82 -4.28 -17.08
C ILE A 74 1.59 -3.01 -17.48
N VAL A 75 2.85 -3.15 -17.88
CA VAL A 75 3.71 -2.02 -18.22
C VAL A 75 3.49 -1.53 -19.66
N ARG A 76 3.02 -2.40 -20.56
CA ARG A 76 2.93 -2.12 -21.99
C ARG A 76 1.90 -1.01 -22.29
N PRO A 77 2.28 0.05 -23.02
CA PRO A 77 1.32 1.03 -23.52
C PRO A 77 0.30 0.42 -24.50
N GLU A 78 -0.91 0.98 -24.52
CA GLU A 78 -1.98 0.58 -25.44
C GLU A 78 -2.41 1.78 -26.30
N GLY A 79 -1.91 1.82 -27.55
CA GLY A 79 -2.14 2.95 -28.45
C GLY A 79 -1.51 4.25 -27.92
N ARG A 80 -2.36 5.23 -27.60
CA ARG A 80 -1.96 6.54 -27.04
C ARG A 80 -2.02 6.58 -25.51
N VAL A 81 -2.29 5.44 -24.86
CA VAL A 81 -2.42 5.34 -23.40
C VAL A 81 -1.17 4.67 -22.82
N TYR A 82 -0.51 5.37 -21.90
CA TYR A 82 0.71 4.93 -21.22
C TYR A 82 0.43 4.73 -19.73
N PHE A 83 1.00 3.69 -19.14
CA PHE A 83 0.73 3.30 -17.75
C PHE A 83 1.91 3.66 -16.84
N ALA A 84 1.58 4.28 -15.71
CA ALA A 84 2.52 4.64 -14.65
C ALA A 84 1.90 4.37 -13.28
N GLY A 85 2.75 4.29 -12.26
CA GLY A 85 2.38 3.91 -10.89
C GLY A 85 3.26 2.76 -10.39
N GLU A 86 3.28 2.56 -9.08
CA GLU A 86 4.15 1.57 -8.42
C GLU A 86 3.98 0.16 -9.00
N HIS A 87 2.75 -0.23 -9.34
CA HIS A 87 2.40 -1.53 -9.93
C HIS A 87 3.02 -1.76 -11.32
N THR A 88 3.50 -0.70 -11.98
CA THR A 88 4.17 -0.77 -13.29
C THR A 88 5.69 -0.75 -13.17
N SER A 89 6.25 -0.91 -11.97
CA SER A 89 7.69 -0.91 -11.69
C SER A 89 8.12 -2.22 -11.00
N PRO A 90 9.39 -2.63 -11.09
CA PRO A 90 9.94 -3.68 -10.22
C PRO A 90 9.89 -3.33 -8.72
N TRP A 91 9.79 -2.04 -8.37
CA TRP A 91 9.73 -1.55 -6.98
C TRP A 91 8.29 -1.37 -6.49
N MET A 92 7.47 -2.41 -6.62
CA MET A 92 6.08 -2.41 -6.16
C MET A 92 5.98 -2.11 -4.66
N GLY A 93 4.93 -1.37 -4.29
CA GLY A 93 4.66 -0.93 -2.92
C GLY A 93 5.53 0.24 -2.44
N TRP A 94 6.40 0.80 -3.29
CA TRP A 94 7.28 1.90 -2.92
C TRP A 94 7.05 3.16 -3.75
N MET A 95 7.26 4.32 -3.12
CA MET A 95 7.26 5.62 -3.81
C MET A 95 8.29 5.65 -4.96
N GLN A 96 9.43 4.97 -4.81
CA GLN A 96 10.44 4.81 -5.87
C GLN A 96 9.83 4.24 -7.14
N GLY A 97 8.97 3.21 -7.03
CA GLY A 97 8.34 2.58 -8.18
C GLY A 97 7.38 3.53 -8.91
N ALA A 98 6.62 4.32 -8.15
CA ALA A 98 5.75 5.35 -8.72
C ALA A 98 6.55 6.45 -9.42
N LEU A 99 7.65 6.91 -8.80
CA LEU A 99 8.52 7.94 -9.38
C LEU A 99 9.18 7.45 -10.68
N GLU A 100 9.86 6.31 -10.65
CA GLU A 100 10.58 5.77 -11.80
C GLU A 100 9.65 5.48 -12.99
N SER A 101 8.48 4.88 -12.71
CA SER A 101 7.49 4.59 -13.77
C SER A 101 6.89 5.86 -14.36
N GLY A 102 6.66 6.91 -13.55
CA GLY A 102 6.22 8.21 -14.03
C GLY A 102 7.24 8.85 -14.98
N LEU A 103 8.52 8.84 -14.61
CA LEU A 103 9.60 9.33 -15.49
C LEU A 103 9.69 8.50 -16.78
N ARG A 104 9.54 7.17 -16.70
CA ARG A 104 9.50 6.30 -17.88
C ARG A 104 8.35 6.67 -18.81
N ALA A 105 7.12 6.68 -18.31
CA ALA A 105 5.93 6.97 -19.11
C ALA A 105 5.99 8.36 -19.74
N ALA A 106 6.49 9.37 -19.03
CA ALA A 106 6.69 10.71 -19.58
C ALA A 106 7.67 10.72 -20.77
N ARG A 107 8.77 9.96 -20.69
CA ARG A 107 9.73 9.80 -21.79
C ARG A 107 9.12 9.06 -22.98
N GLU A 108 8.38 7.99 -22.73
CA GLU A 108 7.71 7.20 -23.76
C GLU A 108 6.69 8.05 -24.54
N VAL A 109 5.88 8.86 -23.83
CA VAL A 109 4.95 9.81 -24.45
C VAL A 109 5.71 10.84 -25.29
N ASN A 110 6.78 11.43 -24.76
CA ASN A 110 7.56 12.44 -25.47
C ASN A 110 8.26 11.91 -26.73
N GLN A 111 8.64 10.62 -26.75
CA GLN A 111 9.28 9.98 -27.91
C GLN A 111 8.30 9.50 -28.97
N ALA A 112 7.02 9.32 -28.61
CA ALA A 112 5.96 8.92 -29.52
C ALA A 112 5.22 10.10 -30.18
N ALA A 113 5.50 11.32 -29.73
CA ALA A 113 5.05 12.57 -30.33
C ALA A 113 5.94 12.95 -31.53
#